data_AF-A0A838DMR3-F1
#
_entry.id   AF-A0A838DMR3-F1
#
_cell.length_a   1.000
_cell.length_b   1.000
_cell.length_c   1.000
_cell.angle_alpha   90.00
_cell.angle_beta   90.00
_cell.angle_gamma   90.00
#
_symmetry.space_group_name_H-M   'P 1'
#
loop_
_entity.id
_entity.type
_entity.pdbx_description
1 polymer ?
#
loop_
_entity_poly.entity_id
_entity_poly.type
_entity_poly.pdbx_seq_one_letter_code
_entity_poly.pdbx_strand_id
1 'polypeptide(L)'
;PCTGKADQEEYHRVIKEVCAFLGGEREDLVDRLRRQMLEASQRMNYERAAWLRDTIRSVEEVLIGQQIITGAVESNNLFIVYPSAAEGHDEVFLIRHGRLLKQHSVPHKQEIMAATVRELLAQASELGAPPDIVGKAEVDQINIISRWIHRHSDDRAFFPFQHALLDEDEAERLTARIWHDICAIQPAARATTLDDFAEIV
;
A
#
# COMPACT_ATOMS: atom_id res chain seq x y z
N PRO A 1 40.73 -0.25 -24.12
CA PRO A 1 40.96 1.11 -23.57
C PRO A 1 39.64 1.70 -23.08
N CYS A 2 39.38 1.53 -21.78
CA CYS A 2 38.19 2.01 -21.09
C CYS A 2 38.28 3.54 -20.95
N THR A 3 37.56 4.27 -21.80
CA THR A 3 37.54 5.74 -21.81
C THR A 3 36.57 6.26 -20.75
N GLY A 4 37.03 6.32 -19.49
CA GLY A 4 36.26 6.79 -18.33
C GLY A 4 35.82 8.27 -18.36
N LYS A 5 36.15 9.03 -19.41
CA LYS A 5 35.71 10.43 -19.56
C LYS A 5 34.31 10.57 -20.17
N ALA A 6 33.95 9.70 -21.10
CA ALA A 6 32.61 9.73 -21.72
C ALA A 6 31.53 9.25 -20.74
N ASP A 7 31.87 8.29 -19.88
CA ASP A 7 30.95 7.74 -18.88
C ASP A 7 30.57 8.79 -17.82
N GLN A 8 31.50 9.68 -17.45
CA GLN A 8 31.26 10.69 -16.43
C GLN A 8 30.29 11.79 -16.89
N GLU A 9 30.43 12.31 -18.10
CA GLU A 9 29.50 13.32 -18.66
C GLU A 9 28.10 12.73 -18.83
N GLU A 10 28.03 11.49 -19.31
CA GLU A 10 26.76 10.79 -19.50
C GLU A 10 26.08 10.43 -18.17
N TYR A 11 26.87 10.07 -17.15
CA TYR A 11 26.39 9.87 -15.79
C TYR A 11 25.77 11.14 -15.20
N HIS A 12 26.46 12.28 -15.31
CA HIS A 12 25.93 13.56 -14.84
C HIS A 12 24.65 13.95 -15.58
N ARG A 13 24.57 13.64 -16.88
CA ARG A 13 23.35 13.87 -17.65
C ARG A 13 22.19 13.03 -17.12
N VAL A 14 22.39 11.74 -16.86
CA VAL A 14 21.33 10.89 -16.30
C VAL A 14 20.90 11.38 -14.92
N ILE A 15 21.82 11.76 -14.04
CA ILE A 15 21.46 12.34 -12.73
C ILE A 15 20.63 13.62 -12.90
N LYS A 16 21.03 14.52 -13.80
CA LYS A 16 20.26 15.74 -14.06
C LYS A 16 18.86 15.45 -14.60
N GLU A 17 18.74 14.42 -15.44
CA GLU A 17 17.45 13.97 -15.96
C GLU A 17 16.57 13.38 -14.85
N VAL A 18 17.14 12.60 -13.92
CA VAL A 18 16.44 12.10 -12.73
C VAL A 18 16.00 13.26 -11.81
N CYS A 19 16.85 14.24 -11.54
CA CYS A 19 16.48 15.39 -10.70
C CYS A 19 15.34 16.21 -11.31
N ALA A 20 15.39 16.48 -12.62
CA ALA A 20 14.32 17.21 -13.32
C ALA A 20 13.00 16.42 -13.35
N PHE A 21 13.10 15.10 -13.49
CA PHE A 21 11.97 14.20 -13.43
C PHE A 21 11.27 14.24 -12.06
N LEU A 22 12.05 14.17 -10.97
CA LEU A 22 11.53 14.29 -9.61
C LEU A 22 10.94 15.68 -9.32
N GLY A 23 11.36 16.71 -10.06
CA GLY A 23 10.77 18.05 -10.05
C GLY A 23 9.49 18.19 -10.88
N GLY A 24 9.01 17.13 -11.53
CA GLY A 24 7.76 17.10 -12.30
C GLY A 24 7.87 17.56 -13.75
N GLU A 25 9.08 17.71 -14.30
CA GLU A 25 9.26 18.36 -15.61
C GLU A 25 9.16 17.41 -16.83
N ARG A 26 9.19 16.09 -16.66
CA ARG A 26 9.22 15.12 -17.79
C ARG A 26 8.59 13.77 -17.46
N GLU A 27 7.57 13.32 -18.17
CA GLU A 27 6.91 12.01 -17.92
C GLU A 27 7.60 10.81 -18.59
N ASP A 28 8.56 11.02 -19.49
CA ASP A 28 9.11 10.00 -20.39
C ASP A 28 10.53 9.52 -20.05
N LEU A 29 11.00 9.75 -18.81
CA LEU A 29 12.36 9.40 -18.38
C LEU A 29 12.64 7.90 -18.42
N VAL A 30 11.73 7.09 -17.88
CA VAL A 30 11.92 5.64 -17.74
C VAL A 30 12.12 4.98 -19.11
N ASP A 31 11.33 5.36 -20.11
CA ASP A 31 11.43 4.80 -21.46
C ASP A 31 12.70 5.24 -22.20
N ARG A 32 13.25 6.42 -21.88
CA ARG A 32 14.58 6.82 -22.37
C ARG A 32 15.69 5.99 -21.72
N LEU A 33 15.67 5.82 -20.41
CA LEU A 33 16.69 5.03 -19.70
C LEU A 33 16.65 3.57 -20.15
N ARG A 34 15.47 2.99 -20.38
CA ARG A 34 15.31 1.63 -20.94
C ARG A 34 15.93 1.50 -22.32
N ARG A 35 15.75 2.49 -23.21
CA ARG A 35 16.40 2.51 -24.54
C ARG A 35 17.92 2.57 -24.41
N GLN A 36 18.45 3.46 -23.57
CA GLN A 36 19.90 3.56 -23.33
C GLN A 36 20.49 2.26 -22.75
N MET A 37 19.75 1.60 -21.86
CA MET A 37 20.15 0.30 -21.29
C MET A 37 20.28 -0.77 -22.38
N LEU A 38 19.29 -0.83 -23.29
CA LEU A 38 19.27 -1.78 -24.40
C LEU A 38 20.43 -1.53 -25.37
N GLU A 39 20.68 -0.26 -25.72
CA GLU A 39 21.82 0.14 -26.57
C GLU A 39 23.17 -0.21 -25.94
N ALA A 40 23.33 0.01 -24.63
CA ALA A 40 24.55 -0.35 -23.90
C ALA A 40 24.78 -1.87 -23.93
N SER A 41 23.71 -2.67 -23.74
CA SER A 41 23.77 -4.13 -23.83
C SER A 41 24.14 -4.61 -25.25
N GLN A 42 23.55 -4.02 -26.29
CA GLN A 42 23.88 -4.34 -27.69
C GLN A 42 25.35 -4.02 -28.03
N ARG A 43 25.93 -3.01 -27.39
CA ARG A 43 27.35 -2.65 -27.52
C ARG A 43 28.27 -3.45 -26.58
N MET A 44 27.76 -4.49 -25.93
CA MET A 44 28.48 -5.31 -24.96
C MET A 44 29.05 -4.52 -23.76
N ASN A 45 28.46 -3.36 -23.45
CA ASN A 45 28.81 -2.56 -22.28
C ASN A 45 27.89 -2.91 -21.11
N TYR A 46 28.14 -4.07 -20.51
CA TYR A 46 27.28 -4.66 -19.47
C TYR A 46 27.30 -3.88 -18.15
N GLU A 47 28.42 -3.25 -17.79
CA GLU A 47 28.50 -2.41 -16.59
C GLU A 47 27.56 -1.21 -16.69
N ARG A 48 27.56 -0.53 -17.84
CA ARG A 48 26.64 0.57 -18.12
C ARG A 48 25.18 0.11 -18.13
N ALA A 49 24.89 -1.02 -18.77
CA ALA A 49 23.54 -1.59 -18.79
C ALA A 49 23.05 -1.96 -17.38
N ALA A 50 23.90 -2.55 -16.54
CA ALA A 50 23.57 -2.87 -15.15
C ALA A 50 23.30 -1.59 -14.34
N TRP A 51 24.13 -0.56 -14.47
CA TRP A 51 23.90 0.71 -13.80
C TRP A 51 22.59 1.39 -14.22
N LEU A 52 22.29 1.40 -15.53
CA LEU A 52 21.04 1.94 -16.06
C LEU A 52 19.82 1.16 -15.55
N ARG A 53 19.90 -0.17 -15.49
CA ARG A 53 18.87 -1.02 -14.89
C ARG A 53 18.60 -0.67 -13.44
N ASP A 54 19.65 -0.52 -12.64
CA ASP A 54 19.53 -0.21 -11.22
C ASP A 54 18.99 1.22 -11.01
N THR A 55 19.34 2.14 -11.90
CA THR A 55 18.78 3.51 -11.95
C THR A 55 17.30 3.51 -12.31
N ILE A 56 16.89 2.76 -13.34
CA ILE A 56 15.49 2.60 -13.74
C ILE A 56 14.67 2.09 -12.55
N ARG A 57 15.15 1.04 -11.88
CA ARG A 57 14.48 0.48 -10.70
C ARG A 57 14.32 1.51 -9.60
N SER A 58 15.35 2.31 -9.33
CA SER A 58 15.30 3.37 -8.31
C SER A 58 14.28 4.45 -8.67
N VAL A 59 14.23 4.87 -9.94
CA VAL A 59 13.25 5.85 -10.43
C VAL A 59 11.83 5.28 -10.39
N GLU A 60 11.64 4.03 -10.79
CA GLU A 60 10.34 3.33 -10.73
C GLU A 60 9.86 3.16 -9.28
N GLU A 61 10.76 2.84 -8.33
CA GLU A 61 10.41 2.76 -6.91
C GLU A 61 9.98 4.12 -6.35
N VAL A 62 10.64 5.22 -6.76
CA VAL A 62 10.24 6.58 -6.40
C VAL A 62 8.94 6.99 -7.10
N LEU A 63 8.73 6.60 -8.35
CA LEU A 63 7.50 6.85 -9.10
C LEU A 63 6.31 6.13 -8.52
N ILE A 64 6.49 4.86 -8.19
CA ILE A 64 5.51 4.07 -7.46
C ILE A 64 5.20 4.82 -6.16
N GLY A 65 6.21 5.27 -5.42
CA GLY A 65 6.04 6.13 -4.24
C GLY A 65 5.28 7.44 -4.52
N GLN A 66 5.58 8.15 -5.60
CA GLN A 66 4.94 9.42 -5.96
C GLN A 66 3.51 9.23 -6.45
N GLN A 67 3.24 8.24 -7.32
CA GLN A 67 1.91 7.90 -7.80
C GLN A 67 1.03 7.35 -6.67
N ILE A 68 1.66 6.61 -5.76
CA ILE A 68 1.08 6.27 -4.46
C ILE A 68 0.78 7.54 -3.68
N ILE A 69 1.70 8.50 -3.53
CA ILE A 69 1.48 9.72 -2.74
C ILE A 69 0.36 10.56 -3.37
N THR A 70 0.33 10.72 -4.69
CA THR A 70 -0.71 11.45 -5.42
C THR A 70 -2.07 10.74 -5.33
N GLY A 71 -2.11 9.40 -5.40
CA GLY A 71 -3.34 8.63 -5.14
C GLY A 71 -3.71 8.53 -3.65
N ALA A 72 -2.74 8.60 -2.74
CA ALA A 72 -2.88 8.45 -1.29
C ALA A 72 -3.35 9.72 -0.61
N VAL A 73 -2.87 10.86 -1.07
CA VAL A 73 -3.22 12.18 -0.53
C VAL A 73 -4.67 12.54 -0.88
N GLU A 74 -5.21 12.03 -1.99
CA GLU A 74 -6.63 12.18 -2.32
C GLU A 74 -7.53 11.02 -1.82
N SER A 75 -6.99 9.83 -1.48
CA SER A 75 -7.82 8.61 -1.27
C SER A 75 -7.52 7.69 -0.07
N ASN A 76 -6.44 7.86 0.71
CA ASN A 76 -6.05 6.86 1.73
C ASN A 76 -6.72 7.02 3.10
N ASN A 77 -8.05 7.07 3.08
CA ASN A 77 -8.90 6.88 4.24
C ASN A 77 -9.66 5.57 4.03
N LEU A 78 -9.07 4.47 4.50
CA LEU A 78 -9.63 3.13 4.34
C LEU A 78 -9.43 2.26 5.58
N PHE A 79 -10.32 1.30 5.75
CA PHE A 79 -10.11 0.17 6.64
C PHE A 79 -9.47 -0.97 5.87
N ILE A 80 -8.51 -1.65 6.50
CA ILE A 80 -8.04 -2.96 6.07
C ILE A 80 -8.55 -3.97 7.09
N VAL A 81 -9.24 -5.02 6.65
CA VAL A 81 -9.72 -6.05 7.56
C VAL A 81 -9.30 -7.43 7.04
N TYR A 82 -8.73 -8.24 7.92
CA TYR A 82 -8.33 -9.63 7.61
C TYR A 82 -8.68 -10.57 8.76
N PRO A 83 -8.83 -11.87 8.47
CA PRO A 83 -8.79 -12.91 9.49
C PRO A 83 -7.50 -12.80 10.32
N SER A 84 -7.61 -12.85 11.64
CA SER A 84 -6.45 -12.89 12.52
C SER A 84 -5.82 -14.29 12.53
N ALA A 85 -4.57 -14.36 12.99
CA ALA A 85 -3.92 -15.64 13.29
C ALA A 85 -4.55 -16.33 14.52
N ALA A 86 -5.21 -15.56 15.40
CA ALA A 86 -6.01 -16.10 16.48
C ALA A 86 -7.36 -16.60 15.94
N GLU A 87 -7.70 -17.85 16.25
CA GLU A 87 -8.93 -18.46 15.77
C GLU A 87 -10.17 -17.70 16.26
N GLY A 88 -11.10 -17.43 15.35
CA GLY A 88 -12.32 -16.69 15.65
C GLY A 88 -12.10 -15.20 15.93
N HIS A 89 -11.00 -14.62 15.45
CA HIS A 89 -10.71 -13.19 15.53
C HIS A 89 -10.40 -12.59 14.15
N ASP A 90 -10.62 -11.28 14.03
CA ASP A 90 -10.30 -10.45 12.87
C ASP A 90 -9.36 -9.31 13.28
N GLU A 91 -8.44 -8.94 12.39
CA GLU A 91 -7.59 -7.76 12.52
C GLU A 91 -8.19 -6.61 11.70
N VAL A 92 -8.43 -5.47 12.36
CA VAL A 92 -8.94 -4.25 11.75
C VAL A 92 -7.87 -3.17 11.84
N PHE A 93 -7.42 -2.66 10.69
CA PHE A 93 -6.48 -1.56 10.59
C PHE A 93 -7.20 -0.31 10.06
N LEU A 94 -7.04 0.79 10.78
CA LEU A 94 -7.50 2.12 10.34
C LEU A 94 -6.34 2.87 9.71
N ILE A 95 -6.45 3.15 8.40
CA ILE A 95 -5.51 4.00 7.69
C ILE A 95 -6.17 5.34 7.41
N ARG A 96 -5.48 6.42 7.78
CA ARG A 96 -5.89 7.80 7.48
C ARG A 96 -4.67 8.59 7.04
N HIS A 97 -4.82 9.42 6.01
CA HIS A 97 -3.73 10.22 5.44
C HIS A 97 -2.50 9.36 5.07
N GLY A 98 -2.74 8.12 4.60
CA GLY A 98 -1.68 7.17 4.24
C GLY A 98 -0.89 6.58 5.41
N ARG A 99 -1.35 6.78 6.65
CA ARG A 99 -0.70 6.29 7.87
C ARG A 99 -1.60 5.31 8.62
N LEU A 100 -0.99 4.31 9.24
CA LEU A 100 -1.68 3.45 10.19
C LEU A 100 -1.97 4.26 11.47
N LEU A 101 -3.25 4.51 11.75
CA LEU A 101 -3.67 5.16 12.98
C LEU A 101 -3.86 4.16 14.11
N LYS A 102 -4.54 3.05 13.83
CA LYS A 102 -4.92 2.09 14.85
C LYS A 102 -5.03 0.69 14.27
N GLN A 103 -4.72 -0.29 15.13
CA GLN A 103 -4.90 -1.71 14.87
C GLN A 103 -5.70 -2.28 16.05
N HIS A 104 -6.75 -3.04 15.76
CA HIS A 104 -7.51 -3.78 16.75
C HIS A 104 -7.68 -5.24 16.32
N SER A 105 -7.47 -6.15 17.27
CA SER A 105 -7.86 -7.55 17.14
C SER A 105 -9.20 -7.74 17.82
N VAL A 106 -10.21 -8.19 17.08
CA VAL A 106 -11.59 -8.29 17.57
C VAL A 106 -12.13 -9.70 17.35
N PRO A 107 -12.95 -10.26 18.26
CA PRO A 107 -13.64 -11.51 17.98
C PRO A 107 -14.51 -11.39 16.73
N HIS A 108 -14.55 -12.45 15.92
CA HIS A 108 -15.32 -12.56 14.68
C HIS A 108 -16.82 -12.63 14.99
N LYS A 109 -17.40 -11.48 15.32
CA LYS A 109 -18.81 -11.29 15.67
C LYS A 109 -19.30 -9.97 15.08
N GLN A 110 -20.44 -10.03 14.39
CA GLN A 110 -21.00 -8.87 13.67
C GLN A 110 -21.16 -7.63 14.56
N GLU A 111 -21.71 -7.80 15.75
CA GLU A 111 -21.95 -6.70 16.70
C GLU A 111 -20.64 -6.04 17.16
N ILE A 112 -19.59 -6.84 17.38
CA ILE A 112 -18.28 -6.34 17.82
C ILE A 112 -17.58 -5.63 16.67
N MET A 113 -17.60 -6.21 15.46
CA MET A 113 -17.05 -5.57 14.27
C MET A 113 -17.73 -4.22 14.03
N ALA A 114 -19.06 -4.16 14.10
CA ALA A 114 -19.82 -2.93 13.92
C ALA A 114 -19.50 -1.87 14.97
N ALA A 115 -19.43 -2.25 16.25
CA ALA A 115 -19.05 -1.34 17.31
C ALA A 115 -17.63 -0.79 17.11
N THR A 116 -16.69 -1.64 16.70
CA THR A 116 -15.29 -1.27 16.45
C THR A 116 -15.16 -0.32 15.28
N VAL A 117 -15.80 -0.61 14.14
CA VAL A 117 -15.78 0.28 12.96
C VAL A 117 -16.35 1.65 13.32
N ARG A 118 -17.46 1.70 14.07
CA ARG A 118 -18.07 2.97 14.52
C ARG A 118 -17.13 3.78 15.43
N GLU A 119 -16.49 3.12 16.40
CA GLU A 119 -15.52 3.77 17.30
C GLU A 119 -14.33 4.34 16.50
N LEU A 120 -13.79 3.56 15.56
CA LEU A 120 -12.66 3.96 14.74
C LEU A 120 -13.01 5.09 13.77
N LEU A 121 -14.23 5.09 13.19
CA LEU A 121 -14.73 6.19 12.37
C LEU A 121 -14.84 7.49 13.19
N ALA A 122 -15.36 7.44 14.41
CA ALA A 122 -15.43 8.60 15.29
C ALA A 122 -14.03 9.18 15.58
N GLN A 123 -13.06 8.33 15.93
CA GLN A 123 -11.66 8.73 16.13
C GLN A 123 -11.03 9.29 14.85
N ALA A 124 -11.35 8.71 13.70
CA ALA A 124 -10.90 9.24 12.42
C ALA A 124 -11.43 10.67 12.26
N SER A 125 -12.74 10.90 12.39
CA SER A 125 -13.35 12.23 12.20
C SER A 125 -12.68 13.35 13.02
N GLU A 126 -12.24 13.06 14.24
CA GLU A 126 -11.52 14.03 15.10
C GLU A 126 -10.16 14.48 14.54
N LEU A 127 -9.48 13.66 13.73
CA LEU A 127 -8.11 13.94 13.25
C LEU A 127 -8.03 15.05 12.18
N GLY A 128 -9.16 15.48 11.61
CA GLY A 128 -9.18 16.59 10.63
C GLY A 128 -8.36 16.35 9.36
N ALA A 129 -7.85 17.43 8.77
CA ALA A 129 -7.08 17.48 7.52
C ALA A 129 -5.68 16.84 7.64
N PRO A 130 -5.06 16.41 6.52
CA PRO A 130 -3.69 15.88 6.56
C PRO A 130 -2.69 16.94 7.03
N PRO A 131 -1.57 16.54 7.66
CA PRO A 131 -0.53 17.48 8.08
C PRO A 131 0.19 18.07 6.86
N ASP A 132 0.46 19.38 6.90
CA ASP A 132 1.17 20.11 5.82
C ASP A 132 2.62 19.68 5.62
N ILE A 133 3.24 19.08 6.65
CA ILE A 133 4.63 18.63 6.64
C ILE A 133 4.67 17.17 7.07
N VAL A 134 5.28 16.33 6.24
CA VAL A 134 5.44 14.90 6.44
C VAL A 134 6.92 14.60 6.68
N GLY A 135 7.25 14.00 7.82
CA GLY A 135 8.62 13.61 8.15
C GLY A 135 9.06 12.34 7.42
N LYS A 136 10.35 12.02 7.53
CA LYS A 136 10.94 10.84 6.87
C LYS A 136 10.26 9.53 7.30
N ALA A 137 9.96 9.38 8.59
CA ALA A 137 9.33 8.17 9.13
C ALA A 137 7.91 7.98 8.56
N GLU A 138 7.16 9.07 8.40
CA GLU A 138 5.83 9.05 7.81
C GLU A 138 5.90 8.71 6.32
N VAL A 139 6.87 9.25 5.57
CA VAL A 139 7.11 8.87 4.17
C VAL A 139 7.42 7.38 4.05
N ASP A 140 8.24 6.84 4.94
CA ASP A 140 8.55 5.41 4.96
C ASP A 140 7.28 4.57 5.22
N GLN A 141 6.43 4.96 6.17
CA GLN A 141 5.15 4.28 6.43
C GLN A 141 4.21 4.31 5.23
N ILE A 142 4.03 5.47 4.60
CA ILE A 142 3.19 5.62 3.39
C ILE A 142 3.69 4.69 2.30
N ASN A 143 5.00 4.68 2.05
CA ASN A 143 5.61 3.81 1.06
C ASN A 143 5.40 2.31 1.35
N ILE A 144 5.54 1.90 2.62
CA ILE A 144 5.33 0.50 3.03
C ILE A 144 3.87 0.10 2.80
N ILE A 145 2.94 0.88 3.34
CA ILE A 145 1.51 0.60 3.29
C ILE A 145 1.04 0.53 1.84
N SER A 146 1.42 1.48 1.01
CA SER A 146 0.90 1.53 -0.34
C SER A 146 1.53 0.53 -1.29
N ARG A 147 2.81 0.17 -1.11
CA ARG A 147 3.38 -1.02 -1.79
C ARG A 147 2.65 -2.29 -1.39
N TRP A 148 2.27 -2.39 -0.13
CA TRP A 148 1.53 -3.53 0.38
C TRP A 148 0.13 -3.59 -0.24
N ILE A 149 -0.62 -2.47 -0.28
CA ILE A 149 -1.93 -2.36 -0.93
C ILE A 149 -1.84 -2.75 -2.41
N HIS A 150 -0.87 -2.19 -3.15
CA HIS A 150 -0.71 -2.50 -4.57
C HIS A 150 -0.42 -3.99 -4.82
N ARG A 151 0.34 -4.66 -3.93
CA ARG A 151 0.61 -6.09 -4.07
C ARG A 151 -0.63 -6.95 -3.84
N HIS A 152 -1.56 -6.48 -3.01
CA HIS A 152 -2.75 -7.22 -2.59
C HIS A 152 -4.02 -6.58 -3.16
N SER A 153 -3.95 -5.78 -4.23
CA SER A 153 -5.07 -4.96 -4.70
C SER A 153 -6.32 -5.76 -5.12
N ASP A 154 -6.13 -7.05 -5.40
CA ASP A 154 -7.21 -7.98 -5.77
C ASP A 154 -7.91 -8.60 -4.54
N ASP A 155 -7.40 -8.38 -3.33
CA ASP A 155 -8.01 -8.88 -2.09
C ASP A 155 -9.26 -8.08 -1.73
N ARG A 156 -10.29 -8.77 -1.23
CA ARG A 156 -11.54 -8.17 -0.73
C ARG A 156 -11.41 -7.68 0.72
N ALA A 157 -10.34 -6.96 1.01
CA ALA A 157 -9.98 -6.56 2.37
C ALA A 157 -9.87 -5.04 2.56
N PHE A 158 -10.05 -4.26 1.49
CA PHE A 158 -9.90 -2.81 1.49
C PHE A 158 -11.25 -2.12 1.43
N PHE A 159 -11.52 -1.25 2.40
CA PHE A 159 -12.80 -0.60 2.55
C PHE A 159 -12.61 0.92 2.71
N PRO A 160 -12.63 1.69 1.61
CA PRO A 160 -12.59 3.14 1.66
C PRO A 160 -13.76 3.72 2.47
N PHE A 161 -13.50 4.75 3.28
CA PHE A 161 -14.48 5.32 4.21
C PHE A 161 -14.69 6.84 4.09
N GLN A 162 -14.19 7.50 3.04
CA GLN A 162 -14.31 8.97 2.90
C GLN A 162 -15.76 9.47 3.00
N HIS A 163 -16.72 8.79 2.38
CA HIS A 163 -18.14 9.15 2.46
C HIS A 163 -18.75 8.84 3.83
N ALA A 164 -18.28 7.78 4.50
CA ALA A 164 -18.74 7.37 5.83
C ALA A 164 -18.33 8.34 6.96
N LEU A 165 -17.42 9.30 6.71
CA LEU A 165 -17.13 10.38 7.66
C LEU A 165 -18.20 11.48 7.66
N LEU A 166 -18.99 11.57 6.58
CA LEU A 166 -19.92 12.68 6.33
C LEU A 166 -21.39 12.26 6.46
N ASP A 167 -21.67 10.96 6.32
CA ASP A 167 -23.02 10.39 6.29
C ASP A 167 -23.07 9.11 7.13
N GLU A 168 -24.01 9.06 8.07
CA GLU A 168 -24.23 7.93 8.97
C GLU A 168 -24.77 6.71 8.21
N ASP A 169 -25.59 6.92 7.18
CA ASP A 169 -26.10 5.82 6.35
C ASP A 169 -24.97 5.18 5.53
N GLU A 170 -23.98 5.96 5.08
CA GLU A 170 -22.77 5.42 4.44
C GLU A 170 -21.90 4.64 5.43
N ALA A 171 -21.82 5.08 6.69
CA ALA A 171 -21.10 4.35 7.74
C ALA A 171 -21.74 2.99 8.03
N GLU A 172 -23.07 2.91 8.06
CA GLU A 172 -23.79 1.64 8.19
C GLU A 172 -23.57 0.73 6.97
N ARG A 173 -23.68 1.28 5.75
CA ARG A 173 -23.39 0.53 4.51
C ARG A 173 -21.97 -0.03 4.48
N LEU A 174 -20.99 0.78 4.87
CA LEU A 174 -19.59 0.38 4.96
C LEU A 174 -19.42 -0.79 5.94
N THR A 175 -20.01 -0.67 7.12
CA THR A 175 -19.95 -1.70 8.17
C THR A 175 -20.56 -3.02 7.70
N ALA A 176 -21.72 -2.97 7.05
CA ALA A 176 -22.36 -4.15 6.49
C ALA A 176 -21.52 -4.81 5.39
N ARG A 177 -20.88 -4.01 4.52
CA ARG A 177 -19.99 -4.50 3.47
C ARG A 177 -18.74 -5.18 4.05
N ILE A 178 -18.09 -4.57 5.04
CA ILE A 178 -16.94 -5.16 5.75
C ILE A 178 -17.31 -6.55 6.28
N TRP A 179 -18.44 -6.64 7.00
CA TRP A 179 -18.88 -7.91 7.57
C TRP A 179 -19.15 -8.97 6.51
N HIS A 180 -19.90 -8.62 5.46
CA HIS A 180 -20.20 -9.53 4.35
C HIS A 180 -18.94 -10.10 3.69
N ASP A 181 -17.97 -9.25 3.37
CA ASP A 181 -16.78 -9.67 2.64
C ASP A 181 -15.83 -10.49 3.51
N ILE A 182 -15.69 -10.17 4.80
CA ILE A 182 -14.89 -10.97 5.74
C ILE A 182 -15.50 -12.35 5.98
N CYS A 183 -16.82 -12.46 6.13
CA CYS A 183 -17.49 -13.74 6.21
C CYS A 183 -17.33 -14.59 4.94
N ALA A 184 -17.12 -13.97 3.77
CA ALA A 184 -16.83 -14.71 2.53
C ALA A 184 -15.39 -15.25 2.49
N ILE A 185 -14.46 -14.61 3.20
CA ILE A 185 -13.04 -14.99 3.27
C ILE A 185 -12.79 -16.04 4.37
N GLN A 186 -13.52 -15.98 5.48
CA GLN A 186 -13.56 -17.03 6.50
C GLN A 186 -14.70 -18.00 6.21
N PRO A 187 -14.47 -19.16 5.55
CA PRO A 187 -15.45 -20.23 5.63
C PRO A 187 -15.58 -20.60 7.11
N ALA A 188 -16.80 -20.49 7.62
CA ALA A 188 -17.16 -20.77 9.01
C ALA A 188 -16.28 -21.90 9.56
N ALA A 189 -15.57 -21.62 10.66
CA ALA A 189 -14.80 -22.58 11.41
C ALA A 189 -15.53 -23.93 11.35
N ARG A 190 -14.90 -24.89 10.67
CA ARG A 190 -15.40 -26.24 10.48
C ARG A 190 -15.98 -26.68 11.82
N ALA A 191 -17.29 -26.96 11.86
CA ALA A 191 -17.93 -27.62 12.97
C ALA A 191 -17.21 -28.96 13.17
N THR A 192 -16.12 -28.93 13.94
CA THR A 192 -15.38 -30.12 14.33
C THR A 192 -15.96 -30.46 15.68
N THR A 193 -17.02 -31.25 15.58
CA THR A 193 -17.62 -32.07 16.62
C THR A 193 -16.61 -32.45 17.69
N LEU A 194 -16.89 -32.00 18.91
CA LEU A 194 -16.26 -32.43 20.16
C LEU A 194 -16.70 -33.86 20.57
N ASP A 195 -16.99 -34.76 19.61
CA ASP A 195 -17.64 -36.05 19.88
C ASP A 195 -16.88 -37.31 19.37
N ASP A 196 -15.75 -37.21 18.67
CA ASP A 196 -15.06 -38.40 18.11
C ASP A 196 -13.80 -38.87 18.88
N PHE A 197 -13.56 -38.40 20.11
CA PHE A 197 -12.46 -38.88 20.96
C PHE A 197 -12.91 -39.78 22.15
N ALA A 198 -14.14 -40.29 22.12
CA ALA A 198 -14.66 -41.16 23.18
C ALA A 198 -14.60 -42.68 22.89
N GLU A 199 -13.97 -43.13 21.79
CA GLU A 199 -13.94 -44.56 21.43
C GLU A 199 -12.56 -45.13 21.08
N ILE A 200 -11.47 -44.69 21.73
CA ILE A 200 -10.24 -45.50 21.82
C ILE A 200 -9.55 -45.28 23.18
N VAL A 201 -10.08 -45.90 24.25
CA VAL A 201 -9.33 -46.44 25.40
C VAL A 201 -10.10 -47.65 25.95
#